data_AF-A0A3C0RVI2-F1
#
_entry.id   AF-A0A3C0RVI2-F1
#
_cell.length_a   1.000
_cell.length_b   1.000
_cell.length_c   1.000
_cell.angle_alpha   90.00
_cell.angle_beta   90.00
_cell.angle_gamma   90.00
#
_symmetry.space_group_name_H-M   'P 1'
#
loop_
_entity.id
_entity.type
_entity.pdbx_description
1 polymer ?
#
loop_
_entity_poly.entity_id
_entity_poly.type
_entity_poly.pdbx_seq_one_letter_code
_entity_poly.pdbx_strand_id
1 'polypeptide(L)' 'MASIFRFKQFEVDQSDCAMKINTDGVLLASLSEIEPVERVLDVGTGTGVIALMLA' A
#
# COMPACT_ATOMS: atom_id res chain seq x y z
N MET A 1 13.27 11.25 7.33
CA MET A 1 12.12 10.72 6.57
C MET A 1 10.86 10.98 7.37
N ALA A 2 9.83 11.56 6.77
CA ALA A 2 8.54 11.78 7.45
C ALA A 2 7.94 10.42 7.89
N SER A 3 7.31 10.42 9.05
CA SER A 3 6.56 9.26 9.57
C SER A 3 5.28 9.01 8.77
N ILE A 4 4.67 10.05 8.23
CA ILE A 4 3.44 9.94 7.45
C ILE A 4 3.78 9.95 5.95
N PHE A 5 3.29 8.94 5.24
CA PHE A 5 3.28 8.91 3.77
C PHE A 5 1.87 9.31 3.28
N ARG A 6 1.78 10.30 2.39
CA ARG A 6 0.49 10.85 1.93
C ARG A 6 0.19 10.44 0.49
N PHE A 7 -0.95 9.78 0.30
CA PHE A 7 -1.58 9.56 -1.01
C PHE A 7 -2.66 10.62 -1.24
N LYS A 8 -3.24 10.63 -2.44
CA LYS A 8 -4.30 11.59 -2.78
C LYS A 8 -5.57 11.43 -1.95
N GLN A 9 -5.87 10.22 -1.46
CA GLN A 9 -7.15 9.89 -0.81
C GLN A 9 -6.97 9.42 0.63
N PHE A 10 -5.76 9.05 1.05
CA PHE A 10 -5.48 8.55 2.39
C PHE A 10 -4.01 8.78 2.75
N GLU A 11 -3.68 8.53 4.01
CA GLU A 11 -2.33 8.65 4.55
C GLU A 11 -2.00 7.43 5.40
N VAL A 12 -0.72 7.06 5.45
CA VAL A 12 -0.23 5.93 6.25
C VAL A 12 0.83 6.43 7.21
N ASP A 13 0.60 6.23 8.51
CA ASP A 13 1.63 6.41 9.53
C ASP A 13 2.51 5.15 9.58
N GLN A 14 3.79 5.34 9.31
CA GLN A 14 4.83 4.33 9.27
C GLN A 14 5.97 4.66 10.27
N SER A 15 5.62 5.27 11.41
CA SER A 15 6.55 5.59 12.50
C SER A 15 7.23 4.35 13.07
N ASP A 16 6.45 3.31 13.38
CA ASP A 16 6.91 2.09 14.07
C ASP A 16 6.86 0.84 13.18
N CYS A 17 7.01 1.00 11.87
CA CYS A 17 7.09 -0.13 10.95
C CYS A 17 8.54 -0.57 10.73
N ALA A 18 8.78 -1.88 10.68
CA ALA A 18 10.10 -2.42 10.35
C ALA A 18 10.53 -2.08 8.91
N MET A 19 9.57 -2.06 7.98
CA MET A 19 9.79 -1.71 6.57
C MET A 19 8.82 -0.60 6.17
N LYS A 20 9.37 0.56 5.79
CA LYS A 20 8.60 1.69 5.28
C LYS A 20 8.07 1.42 3.88
N ILE A 21 7.02 2.15 3.50
CA ILE A 21 6.51 2.20 2.14
C ILE A 21 7.67 2.54 1.20
N ASN A 22 7.83 1.71 0.18
CA ASN A 22 8.81 1.88 -0.88
C ASN A 22 8.10 2.11 -2.22
N THR A 23 8.86 2.57 -3.20
CA THR A 23 8.35 2.83 -4.55
C THR A 23 7.82 1.55 -5.21
N ASP A 24 8.49 0.41 -4.98
CA ASP A 24 8.14 -0.86 -5.61
C ASP A 24 6.73 -1.32 -5.25
N GLY A 25 6.33 -1.23 -3.97
CA GLY A 25 4.99 -1.59 -3.51
C GLY A 25 3.91 -0.68 -4.10
N VAL A 26 4.21 0.63 -4.23
CA VAL A 26 3.28 1.59 -4.87
C VAL A 26 3.14 1.31 -6.36
N LEU A 27 4.24 1.04 -7.06
CA LEU A 27 4.22 0.70 -8.48
C LEU A 27 3.46 -0.60 -8.73
N LEU A 28 3.71 -1.64 -7.92
CA LEU A 28 3.03 -2.92 -8.02
C LEU A 28 1.51 -2.76 -7.89
N ALA A 29 1.05 -2.04 -6.87
CA ALA A 29 -0.38 -1.78 -6.69
C ALA A 29 -0.97 -0.95 -7.85
N SER A 30 -0.23 0.06 -8.35
CA SER A 30 -0.70 0.89 -9.46
C SER A 30 -0.76 0.18 -10.82
N LEU A 31 0.12 -0.81 -11.02
CA LEU A 31 0.19 -1.63 -12.24
C LEU A 31 -0.70 -2.86 -12.17
N SER A 32 -1.32 -3.11 -11.01
CA SER A 32 -2.27 -4.21 -10.87
C SER A 32 -3.52 -3.87 -11.67
N GLU A 33 -3.71 -4.54 -12.80
CA GLU A 33 -4.97 -4.48 -13.56
C GLU A 33 -6.01 -5.31 -12.84
N ILE A 34 -6.87 -4.65 -12.07
CA ILE A 34 -7.89 -5.32 -11.26
C ILE A 34 -9.24 -5.14 -11.94
N GLU A 35 -9.77 -6.23 -12.48
CA GLU A 35 -11.18 -6.36 -12.85
C GLU A 35 -12.06 -6.42 -11.59
N PRO A 36 -13.39 -6.37 -11.68
CA PRO A 36 -14.24 -6.54 -10.51
C PRO A 36 -13.94 -7.87 -9.80
N VAL A 37 -13.23 -7.79 -8.67
CA VAL A 37 -12.87 -8.95 -7.84
C VAL A 37 -13.48 -8.78 -6.46
N GLU A 38 -14.06 -9.85 -5.92
CA GLU A 38 -14.66 -9.82 -4.59
C GLU A 38 -13.63 -9.99 -3.47
N ARG A 39 -12.47 -10.58 -3.78
CA ARG A 39 -11.47 -11.00 -2.80
C ARG A 39 -10.06 -10.84 -3.35
N VAL A 40 -9.21 -10.17 -2.58
CA VAL A 40 -7.77 -9.99 -2.84
C VAL A 40 -6.99 -10.51 -1.63
N LEU A 41 -5.84 -11.14 -1.87
CA LEU A 41 -4.91 -11.59 -0.84
C LEU A 41 -3.58 -10.83 -1.00
N ASP A 42 -3.22 -10.03 0.00
CA ASP A 42 -1.93 -9.35 0.09
C ASP A 42 -1.00 -10.12 1.04
N VAL A 43 -0.05 -10.88 0.48
CA VAL A 43 0.88 -11.71 1.25
C VAL A 43 2.09 -10.90 1.67
N GLY A 44 2.34 -10.80 2.98
CA GLY A 44 3.41 -9.97 3.50
C GLY A 44 3.07 -8.47 3.44
N THR A 45 1.80 -8.14 3.71
CA THR A 45 1.19 -6.81 3.54
C THR A 45 1.96 -5.65 4.20
N GLY A 46 2.77 -5.90 5.23
CA GLY A 46 3.63 -4.89 5.84
C GLY A 46 2.83 -3.68 6.33
N THR A 47 3.05 -2.53 5.71
CA THR A 47 2.30 -1.28 5.99
C THR A 47 0.86 -1.29 5.47
N GLY A 48 0.44 -2.32 4.76
CA GLY A 48 -0.90 -2.42 4.17
C GLY A 48 -1.08 -1.64 2.88
N VAL A 49 -0.01 -1.05 2.33
CA VAL A 49 -0.13 -0.05 1.26
C VAL A 49 -0.76 -0.61 -0.03
N ILE A 50 -0.44 -1.86 -0.39
CA ILE A 50 -1.02 -2.51 -1.57
C ILE A 50 -2.50 -2.73 -1.31
N ALA A 51 -2.87 -3.41 -0.22
CA ALA A 51 -4.27 -3.64 0.15
C ALA A 51 -5.10 -2.34 0.21
N LEU A 52 -4.55 -1.25 0.74
CA LEU A 52 -5.22 0.06 0.81
C LEU A 52 -5.40 0.71 -0.57
N MET A 53 -4.47 0.49 -1.50
CA MET A 53 -4.59 1.03 -2.87
C MET A 53 -5.59 0.26 -3.73
N LEU A 54 -5.84 -1.01 -3.40
CA LEU A 54 -6.76 -1.87 -4.14
C LEU A 54 -8.18 -1.92 -3.54
N ALA A 55 -8.40 -1.26 -2.40
CA ALA A 55 -9.69 -1.13 -1.72
C ALA A 55 -10.51 0.04 -2.27
#